data_AF-K0V7Y9-F1
#
_entry.id   AF-K0V7Y9-F1
#
_cell.length_a   1.000
_cell.length_b   1.000
_cell.length_c   1.000
_cell.angle_alpha   90.00
_cell.angle_beta   90.00
_cell.angle_gamma   90.00
#
_symmetry.space_group_name_H-M   'P 1'
#
loop_
_entity.id
_entity.type
_entity.pdbx_description
1 polymer ?
#
loop_
_entity_poly.entity_id
_entity_poly.type
_entity_poly.pdbx_seq_one_letter_code
_entity_poly.pdbx_strand_id
1 'polypeptide(L)'
;MRLVSDGGLWSTAPTAADVPLVAVLEVGGAVLSWVVDDDAGASPSITFTDPDRADWLWRVLGESGHVRLLDALGHRQPGQSVDLPGVEVLPRTTNVLRRLAIGHWLRRWWPASDREGIAALTRPVLDAELALLTVAAEDFFTDDTLDSDAAALLAPHMADLNALAGQGDPRLAALVEDCRELAGDIGLDWPETAAAAPRRDDYALAAGAADGLNGTGSIAGGTATVPWSAVPPGVFDAAENSLEWSVTAGSDGARAAVRVALVGPDSPSGIEVELRRSGVHGSGALDAAGRAVVALHGPDGQPLTETEAWNLDWTGTAVRVGAAGATESAEARGRVRAFARARLAAPGEDGFLAEVLAAESDY
;
A
#
# COMPACT_ATOMS: atom_id res chain seq x y z
N MET A 1 6.27 -4.89 30.69
CA MET A 1 6.73 -4.28 29.43
C MET A 1 8.22 -3.98 29.53
N ARG A 2 8.96 -3.99 28.42
CA ARG A 2 10.37 -3.58 28.35
C ARG A 2 10.47 -2.41 27.38
N LEU A 3 11.27 -1.41 27.70
CA LEU A 3 11.61 -0.30 26.82
C LEU A 3 13.02 -0.50 26.27
N VAL A 4 13.20 -0.27 24.99
CA VAL A 4 14.48 -0.32 24.29
C VAL A 4 14.72 0.97 23.54
N SER A 5 15.97 1.23 23.19
CA SER A 5 16.32 2.33 22.28
C SER A 5 16.25 1.82 20.85
N ASP A 6 15.49 2.49 20.00
CA ASP A 6 15.42 2.22 18.56
C ASP A 6 15.44 3.55 17.79
N GLY A 7 16.36 3.70 16.84
CA GLY A 7 16.51 4.96 16.09
C GLY A 7 16.79 6.21 16.94
N GLY A 8 17.21 6.06 18.19
CA GLY A 8 17.36 7.18 19.14
C GLY A 8 16.05 7.59 19.83
N LEU A 9 14.99 6.79 19.72
CA LEU A 9 13.71 6.93 20.42
C LEU A 9 13.49 5.76 21.38
N TRP A 10 12.57 5.92 22.32
CA TRP A 10 12.12 4.82 23.19
C TRP A 10 11.06 3.98 22.48
N SER A 11 11.17 2.66 22.52
CA SER A 11 10.19 1.73 21.96
C SER A 11 9.91 0.55 22.89
N THR A 12 8.69 0.00 22.85
CA THR A 12 8.30 -1.18 23.64
C THR A 12 8.81 -2.50 23.05
N ALA A 13 9.10 -2.52 21.74
CA ALA A 13 9.73 -3.62 21.05
C ALA A 13 10.21 -3.15 19.66
N PRO A 14 11.36 -3.60 19.15
CA PRO A 14 11.67 -3.39 17.73
C PRO A 14 10.63 -4.12 16.87
N THR A 15 10.06 -3.43 15.88
CA THR A 15 9.17 -4.07 14.92
C THR A 15 10.01 -5.00 14.04
N ALA A 16 9.78 -6.31 14.15
CA ALA A 16 10.61 -7.33 13.50
C ALA A 16 10.32 -7.55 12.00
N ALA A 17 9.50 -6.69 11.40
CA ALA A 17 9.10 -6.78 10.00
C ALA A 17 9.32 -5.44 9.30
N ASP A 18 9.59 -5.51 7.99
CA ASP A 18 9.70 -4.35 7.12
C ASP A 18 8.45 -4.22 6.25
N VAL A 19 8.31 -3.09 5.55
CA VAL A 19 7.30 -2.93 4.50
C VAL A 19 7.45 -4.06 3.44
N PRO A 20 6.35 -4.62 2.94
CA PRO A 20 4.95 -4.24 3.17
C PRO A 20 4.25 -4.99 4.32
N LEU A 21 4.95 -5.61 5.27
CA LEU A 21 4.33 -6.43 6.33
C LEU A 21 3.92 -5.68 7.60
N VAL A 22 4.12 -4.37 7.65
CA VAL A 22 3.85 -3.54 8.84
C VAL A 22 2.75 -2.53 8.54
N ALA A 23 1.73 -2.53 9.40
CA ALA A 23 0.76 -1.45 9.52
C ALA A 23 1.24 -0.47 10.60
N VAL A 24 1.15 0.82 10.30
CA VAL A 24 1.62 1.90 11.17
C VAL A 24 0.48 2.90 11.37
N LEU A 25 0.42 3.50 12.57
CA LEU A 25 -0.49 4.60 12.88
C LEU A 25 0.21 5.62 13.79
N GLU A 26 0.23 6.88 13.38
CA GLU A 26 0.68 7.99 14.23
C GLU A 26 -0.47 8.48 15.13
N VAL A 27 -0.25 8.41 16.44
CA VAL A 27 -1.14 8.92 17.48
C VAL A 27 -0.42 10.00 18.30
N GLY A 28 -1.12 10.63 19.23
CA GLY A 28 -0.54 11.66 20.08
C GLY A 28 0.75 11.24 20.76
N GLY A 29 1.88 11.81 20.38
CA GLY A 29 3.19 11.54 21.01
C GLY A 29 3.79 10.14 20.75
N ALA A 30 3.21 9.32 19.87
CA ALA A 30 3.74 8.00 19.57
C ALA A 30 3.35 7.47 18.18
N VAL A 31 4.13 6.50 17.71
CA VAL A 31 3.82 5.71 16.52
C VAL A 31 3.56 4.27 16.95
N LEU A 32 2.42 3.74 16.56
CA LEU A 32 2.01 2.36 16.80
C LEU A 32 2.31 1.51 15.57
N SER A 33 2.78 0.28 15.76
CA SER A 33 3.10 -0.64 14.67
C SER A 33 2.61 -2.05 14.96
N TRP A 34 2.04 -2.69 13.94
CA TRP A 34 1.60 -4.08 13.96
C TRP A 34 2.14 -4.81 12.74
N VAL A 35 2.49 -6.08 12.92
CA VAL A 35 2.71 -7.00 11.80
C VAL A 35 1.32 -7.45 11.30
N VAL A 36 1.05 -7.25 10.01
CA VAL A 36 -0.33 -7.33 9.49
C VAL A 36 -0.93 -8.73 9.54
N ASP A 37 -0.10 -9.75 9.32
CA ASP A 37 -0.48 -11.17 9.31
C ASP A 37 -0.25 -11.87 10.67
N ASP A 38 -0.05 -11.09 11.74
CA ASP A 38 -0.03 -11.59 13.12
C ASP A 38 -1.46 -11.65 13.71
N ASP A 39 -1.59 -12.25 14.90
CA ASP A 39 -2.88 -12.43 15.56
C ASP A 39 -3.65 -11.10 15.74
N ALA A 40 -4.98 -11.14 15.58
CA ALA A 40 -5.83 -9.96 15.70
C ALA A 40 -5.76 -9.30 17.10
N GLY A 41 -5.41 -10.07 18.14
CA GLY A 41 -5.20 -9.60 19.51
C GLY A 41 -3.77 -9.19 19.84
N ALA A 42 -2.84 -9.19 18.87
CA ALA A 42 -1.46 -8.80 19.09
C ALA A 42 -1.35 -7.33 19.58
N SER A 43 -0.56 -7.13 20.62
CA SER A 43 -0.27 -5.78 21.13
C SER A 43 0.65 -5.02 20.16
N PRO A 44 0.47 -3.70 19.99
CA PRO A 44 1.36 -2.92 19.14
C PRO A 44 2.79 -2.87 19.71
N SER A 45 3.76 -2.74 18.82
CA SER A 45 4.97 -2.00 19.17
C SER A 45 4.63 -0.52 19.25
N ILE A 46 5.10 0.14 20.31
CA ILE A 46 4.87 1.57 20.55
C ILE A 46 6.23 2.24 20.54
N THR A 47 6.44 3.16 19.61
CA THR A 47 7.62 4.03 19.55
C THR A 47 7.22 5.43 19.98
N PHE A 48 7.80 5.95 21.05
CA PHE A 48 7.45 7.25 21.61
C PHE A 48 8.23 8.36 20.92
N THR A 49 7.50 9.29 20.29
CA THR A 49 8.06 10.50 19.67
C THR A 49 8.07 11.65 20.68
N ASP A 50 7.03 11.76 21.50
CA ASP A 50 6.90 12.68 22.61
C ASP A 50 6.03 12.07 23.72
N PRO A 51 6.62 11.41 24.73
CA PRO A 51 5.87 10.73 25.79
C PRO A 51 4.92 11.64 26.57
N ASP A 52 5.25 12.92 26.72
CA ASP A 52 4.43 13.87 27.49
C ASP A 52 3.13 14.23 26.76
N ARG A 53 3.08 14.03 25.44
CA ARG A 53 1.89 14.23 24.60
C ARG A 53 1.01 12.98 24.47
N ALA A 54 1.46 11.84 24.99
CA ALA A 54 0.77 10.57 24.88
C ALA A 54 -0.19 10.30 26.07
N ASP A 55 -1.04 11.28 26.40
CA ASP A 55 -1.99 11.18 27.53
C ASP A 55 -2.93 9.97 27.37
N TRP A 56 -3.36 9.65 26.14
CA TRP A 56 -4.20 8.49 25.83
C TRP A 56 -3.65 7.14 26.34
N LEU A 57 -2.35 7.04 26.66
CA LEU A 57 -1.74 5.83 27.22
C LEU A 57 -2.37 5.40 28.54
N TRP A 58 -2.99 6.29 29.34
CA TRP A 58 -3.70 5.85 30.54
C TRP A 58 -4.87 4.92 30.21
N ARG A 59 -5.50 5.07 29.03
CA ARG A 59 -6.56 4.17 28.54
C ARG A 59 -6.03 2.80 28.17
N VAL A 60 -4.75 2.72 27.78
CA VAL A 60 -4.12 1.52 27.22
C VAL A 60 -3.26 0.77 28.24
N LEU A 61 -2.61 1.47 29.16
CA LEU A 61 -1.73 0.88 30.19
C LEU A 61 -2.37 0.92 31.59
N GLY A 62 -3.52 1.58 31.72
CA GLY A 62 -4.08 1.98 33.02
C GLY A 62 -3.34 3.17 33.63
N GLU A 63 -3.97 3.86 34.57
CA GLU A 63 -3.42 5.03 35.26
C GLU A 63 -2.05 4.73 35.91
N SER A 64 -1.95 3.62 36.64
CA SER A 64 -0.71 3.22 37.30
C SER A 64 0.39 2.84 36.30
N GLY A 65 0.04 2.26 35.16
CA GLY A 65 0.98 1.94 34.08
C GLY A 65 1.52 3.20 33.41
N HIS A 66 0.65 4.15 33.13
CA HIS A 66 1.02 5.44 32.52
C HIS A 66 1.97 6.26 33.40
N VAL A 67 1.67 6.42 34.70
CA VAL A 67 2.56 7.13 35.64
C VAL A 67 3.94 6.48 35.71
N ARG A 68 3.99 5.14 35.76
CA ARG A 68 5.27 4.40 35.79
C ARG A 68 6.05 4.52 34.50
N LEU A 69 5.38 4.63 33.37
CA LEU A 69 6.01 4.88 32.08
C LEU A 69 6.64 6.28 32.06
N LEU A 70 5.87 7.32 32.40
CA LEU A 70 6.38 8.70 32.43
C LEU A 70 7.53 8.88 33.40
N ASP A 71 7.46 8.31 34.61
CA ASP A 71 8.56 8.34 35.59
C ASP A 71 9.84 7.69 35.03
N ALA A 72 9.69 6.60 34.30
CA ALA A 72 10.82 5.92 33.67
C ALA A 72 11.44 6.70 32.51
N LEU A 73 10.65 7.50 31.78
CA LEU A 73 11.07 8.26 30.61
C LEU A 73 11.60 9.66 30.96
N GLY A 74 10.98 10.35 31.92
CA GLY A 74 11.19 11.80 32.21
C GLY A 74 12.61 12.22 32.62
N HIS A 75 13.55 11.29 32.78
CA HIS A 75 14.93 11.57 33.18
C HIS A 75 15.97 10.75 32.40
N ARG A 76 15.58 10.05 31.33
CA ARG A 76 16.47 9.13 30.62
C ARG A 76 16.49 9.39 29.13
N GLN A 77 17.68 9.63 28.60
CA GLN A 77 17.90 9.55 27.16
C GLN A 77 17.82 8.08 26.70
N PRO A 78 17.28 7.81 25.51
CA PRO A 78 17.32 6.49 24.89
C PRO A 78 18.74 5.93 24.87
N GLY A 79 18.91 4.70 25.35
CA GLY A 79 20.21 4.04 25.33
C GLY A 79 20.20 2.64 25.95
N GLN A 80 20.00 2.54 27.27
CA GLN A 80 19.92 1.25 27.96
C GLN A 80 18.46 0.81 28.10
N SER A 81 18.19 -0.48 27.91
CA SER A 81 16.83 -1.00 28.06
C SER A 81 16.32 -0.86 29.49
N VAL A 82 15.04 -0.55 29.65
CA VAL A 82 14.38 -0.37 30.94
C VAL A 82 13.24 -1.38 31.08
N ASP A 83 13.26 -2.18 32.15
CA ASP A 83 12.15 -3.08 32.45
C ASP A 83 11.09 -2.38 33.31
N LEU A 84 9.84 -2.48 32.89
CA LEU A 84 8.66 -1.98 33.58
C LEU A 84 7.78 -3.17 34.00
N PRO A 85 8.07 -3.78 35.17
CA PRO A 85 7.35 -4.96 35.63
C PRO A 85 5.91 -4.61 36.01
N GLY A 86 4.94 -5.38 35.52
CA GLY A 86 3.51 -5.14 35.77
C GLY A 86 2.88 -4.01 34.97
N VAL A 87 3.58 -3.47 33.96
CA VAL A 87 3.02 -2.58 32.94
C VAL A 87 2.80 -3.40 31.68
N GLU A 88 1.56 -3.51 31.22
CA GLU A 88 1.17 -4.27 30.02
C GLU A 88 0.07 -3.50 29.29
N VAL A 89 -0.02 -3.71 27.98
CA VAL A 89 -1.14 -3.20 27.18
C VAL A 89 -2.39 -3.97 27.58
N LEU A 90 -3.42 -3.23 27.98
CA LEU A 90 -4.70 -3.81 28.34
C LEU A 90 -5.34 -4.47 27.11
N PRO A 91 -5.92 -5.68 27.26
CA PRO A 91 -6.52 -6.37 26.13
C PRO A 91 -7.62 -5.53 25.47
N ARG A 92 -7.65 -5.54 24.13
CA ARG A 92 -8.67 -4.91 23.28
C ARG A 92 -8.72 -3.38 23.29
N THR A 93 -7.93 -2.68 24.11
CA THR A 93 -7.94 -1.21 24.15
C THR A 93 -7.36 -0.56 22.89
N THR A 94 -6.60 -1.33 22.10
CA THR A 94 -6.00 -0.89 20.83
C THR A 94 -6.72 -1.43 19.61
N ASN A 95 -7.87 -2.10 19.74
CA ASN A 95 -8.56 -2.74 18.60
C ASN A 95 -8.97 -1.72 17.53
N VAL A 96 -9.53 -0.56 17.94
CA VAL A 96 -9.91 0.51 17.00
C VAL A 96 -8.68 1.08 16.28
N LEU A 97 -7.57 1.28 17.00
CA LEU A 97 -6.31 1.78 16.45
C LEU A 97 -5.67 0.76 15.50
N ARG A 98 -5.70 -0.53 15.85
CA ARG A 98 -5.24 -1.60 14.98
C ARG A 98 -6.09 -1.66 13.71
N ARG A 99 -7.42 -1.60 13.82
CA ARG A 99 -8.31 -1.58 12.65
C ARG A 99 -7.99 -0.40 11.75
N LEU A 100 -7.83 0.80 12.31
CA LEU A 100 -7.44 1.99 11.55
C LEU A 100 -6.07 1.81 10.86
N ALA A 101 -5.05 1.36 11.59
CA ALA A 101 -3.71 1.09 11.04
C ALA A 101 -3.75 0.07 9.88
N ILE A 102 -4.50 -1.02 10.03
CA ILE A 102 -4.72 -2.02 8.98
C ILE A 102 -5.45 -1.37 7.80
N GLY A 103 -6.44 -0.51 8.04
CA GLY A 103 -7.10 0.28 7.01
C GLY A 103 -6.15 1.13 6.16
N HIS A 104 -5.28 1.91 6.80
CA HIS A 104 -4.24 2.68 6.12
C HIS A 104 -3.25 1.76 5.37
N TRP A 105 -2.95 0.60 5.93
CA TRP A 105 -2.15 -0.42 5.26
C TRP A 105 -2.85 -0.96 4.01
N LEU A 106 -4.14 -1.30 4.06
CA LEU A 106 -4.95 -1.75 2.91
C LEU A 106 -4.90 -0.70 1.79
N ARG A 107 -5.05 0.58 2.16
CA ARG A 107 -4.95 1.70 1.21
C ARG A 107 -3.62 1.76 0.47
N ARG A 108 -2.52 1.31 1.07
CA ARG A 108 -1.17 1.48 0.52
C ARG A 108 -0.58 0.18 -0.05
N TRP A 109 -0.97 -0.97 0.47
CA TRP A 109 -0.27 -2.23 0.24
C TRP A 109 -1.19 -3.38 -0.17
N TRP A 110 -2.49 -3.15 -0.34
CA TRP A 110 -3.40 -4.21 -0.77
C TRP A 110 -2.94 -4.83 -2.11
N PRO A 111 -2.66 -6.15 -2.15
CA PRO A 111 -1.99 -6.77 -3.27
C PRO A 111 -3.01 -7.27 -4.32
N ALA A 112 -3.80 -6.35 -4.88
CA ALA A 112 -4.77 -6.71 -5.92
C ALA A 112 -4.08 -7.38 -7.11
N SER A 113 -4.66 -8.48 -7.60
CA SER A 113 -4.10 -9.27 -8.69
C SER A 113 -5.17 -10.11 -9.37
N ASP A 114 -5.39 -9.86 -10.66
CA ASP A 114 -6.28 -10.66 -11.48
C ASP A 114 -5.68 -12.06 -11.71
N ARG A 115 -4.36 -12.14 -11.83
CA ARG A 115 -3.63 -13.41 -12.03
C ARG A 115 -3.72 -14.33 -10.83
N GLU A 116 -3.71 -13.75 -9.63
CA GLU A 116 -3.67 -14.49 -8.37
C GLU A 116 -5.04 -14.55 -7.65
N GLY A 117 -6.09 -13.99 -8.25
CA GLY A 117 -7.47 -14.02 -7.76
C GLY A 117 -7.65 -13.21 -6.46
N ILE A 118 -7.06 -12.01 -6.41
CA ILE A 118 -7.18 -11.09 -5.28
C ILE A 118 -7.89 -9.83 -5.78
N ALA A 119 -9.20 -9.72 -5.52
CA ALA A 119 -9.99 -8.56 -5.93
C ALA A 119 -9.42 -7.24 -5.42
N ALA A 120 -9.55 -6.19 -6.23
CA ALA A 120 -9.26 -4.83 -5.80
C ALA A 120 -10.32 -4.33 -4.81
N LEU A 121 -9.89 -3.56 -3.80
CA LEU A 121 -10.80 -2.91 -2.86
C LEU A 121 -11.35 -1.62 -3.46
N THR A 122 -12.66 -1.37 -3.28
CA THR A 122 -13.30 -0.13 -3.71
C THR A 122 -12.81 1.04 -2.86
N ARG A 123 -11.89 1.84 -3.41
CA ARG A 123 -11.19 2.91 -2.69
C ARG A 123 -12.12 3.94 -2.02
N PRO A 124 -13.19 4.46 -2.68
CA PRO A 124 -14.14 5.35 -2.02
C PRO A 124 -14.76 4.76 -0.75
N VAL A 125 -15.10 3.46 -0.75
CA VAL A 125 -15.70 2.77 0.39
C VAL A 125 -14.70 2.63 1.52
N LEU A 126 -13.48 2.18 1.21
CA LEU A 126 -12.42 2.02 2.22
C LEU A 126 -12.09 3.36 2.88
N ASP A 127 -11.90 4.43 2.10
CA ASP A 127 -11.55 5.75 2.63
C ASP A 127 -12.68 6.36 3.46
N ALA A 128 -13.94 6.10 3.11
CA ALA A 128 -15.11 6.49 3.91
C ALA A 128 -15.14 5.76 5.28
N GLU A 129 -14.90 4.45 5.29
CA GLU A 129 -14.80 3.68 6.54
C GLU A 129 -13.63 4.16 7.41
N LEU A 130 -12.51 4.55 6.81
CA LEU A 130 -11.38 5.12 7.55
C LEU A 130 -11.70 6.48 8.14
N ALA A 131 -12.39 7.36 7.40
CA ALA A 131 -12.78 8.68 7.90
C ALA A 131 -13.63 8.55 9.18
N LEU A 132 -14.61 7.64 9.19
CA LEU A 132 -15.42 7.36 10.37
C LEU A 132 -14.61 6.74 11.52
N LEU A 133 -13.68 5.83 11.21
CA LEU A 133 -12.79 5.24 12.23
C LEU A 133 -11.82 6.25 12.83
N THR A 134 -11.32 7.20 12.04
CA THR A 134 -10.45 8.28 12.51
C THR A 134 -11.18 9.14 13.54
N VAL A 135 -12.44 9.50 13.28
CA VAL A 135 -13.27 10.25 14.25
C VAL A 135 -13.59 9.42 15.48
N ALA A 136 -13.90 8.13 15.32
CA ALA A 136 -14.11 7.23 16.46
C ALA A 136 -12.84 7.06 17.34
N ALA A 137 -11.66 7.37 16.80
CA ALA A 137 -10.38 7.32 17.48
C ALA A 137 -9.81 8.72 17.81
N GLU A 138 -10.61 9.80 17.68
CA GLU A 138 -10.15 11.19 17.90
C GLU A 138 -9.45 11.38 19.25
N ASP A 139 -9.92 10.66 20.25
CA ASP A 139 -9.44 10.61 21.62
C ASP A 139 -7.96 10.18 21.77
N PHE A 140 -7.37 9.59 20.73
CA PHE A 140 -5.97 9.15 20.69
C PHE A 140 -5.06 10.11 19.91
N PHE A 141 -5.63 11.04 19.13
CA PHE A 141 -4.87 12.02 18.36
C PHE A 141 -4.75 13.31 19.19
N THR A 142 -3.54 13.64 19.65
CA THR A 142 -3.27 14.95 20.26
C THR A 142 -2.72 15.88 19.17
N ASP A 143 -3.44 16.98 18.89
CA ASP A 143 -3.21 17.89 17.77
C ASP A 143 -3.41 17.23 16.38
N ASP A 144 -3.05 17.95 15.30
CA ASP A 144 -3.03 17.41 13.93
C ASP A 144 -1.89 16.40 13.79
N THR A 145 -2.20 15.09 13.76
CA THR A 145 -1.26 14.02 13.39
C THR A 145 -1.39 13.70 11.89
N LEU A 146 -0.44 12.94 11.34
CA LEU A 146 -0.50 12.56 9.92
C LEU A 146 -1.77 11.75 9.57
N ASP A 147 -2.25 10.94 10.51
CA ASP A 147 -3.36 10.00 10.30
C ASP A 147 -4.71 10.49 10.88
N SER A 148 -4.77 11.71 11.44
CA SER A 148 -6.00 12.25 12.05
C SER A 148 -6.92 13.00 11.07
N ASP A 149 -6.53 13.18 9.81
CA ASP A 149 -7.27 13.99 8.83
C ASP A 149 -8.41 13.21 8.14
N ALA A 150 -9.57 13.13 8.80
CA ALA A 150 -10.78 12.54 8.26
C ALA A 150 -11.32 13.31 7.02
N ALA A 151 -11.08 14.62 6.93
CA ALA A 151 -11.54 15.44 5.81
C ALA A 151 -10.80 15.08 4.52
N ALA A 152 -9.48 14.91 4.60
CA ALA A 152 -8.65 14.48 3.46
C ALA A 152 -9.00 13.07 2.97
N LEU A 153 -9.50 12.20 3.85
CA LEU A 153 -10.01 10.88 3.47
C LEU A 153 -11.35 10.99 2.74
N LEU A 154 -12.29 11.78 3.23
CA LEU A 154 -13.67 11.79 2.73
C LEU A 154 -13.87 12.69 1.51
N ALA A 155 -13.28 13.88 1.49
CA ALA A 155 -13.56 14.92 0.50
C ALA A 155 -13.37 14.48 -0.97
N PRO A 156 -12.34 13.66 -1.34
CA PRO A 156 -12.15 13.23 -2.72
C PRO A 156 -13.27 12.32 -3.25
N HIS A 157 -14.02 11.65 -2.37
CA HIS A 157 -14.85 10.50 -2.72
C HIS A 157 -16.36 10.77 -2.65
N MET A 158 -16.80 11.94 -2.17
CA MET A 158 -18.23 12.21 -1.90
C MET A 158 -19.15 12.00 -3.11
N ALA A 159 -18.69 12.37 -4.33
CA ALA A 159 -19.45 12.17 -5.56
C ALA A 159 -19.59 10.68 -5.94
N ASP A 160 -18.51 9.91 -5.76
CA ASP A 160 -18.49 8.47 -6.03
C ASP A 160 -19.33 7.70 -5.01
N LEU A 161 -19.24 8.09 -3.73
CA LEU A 161 -20.06 7.55 -2.64
C LEU A 161 -21.56 7.76 -2.90
N ASN A 162 -21.96 8.94 -3.37
CA ASN A 162 -23.34 9.17 -3.80
C ASN A 162 -23.78 8.24 -4.94
N ALA A 163 -22.92 8.03 -5.93
CA ALA A 163 -23.21 7.13 -7.05
C ALA A 163 -23.33 5.67 -6.58
N LEU A 164 -22.46 5.24 -5.67
CA LEU A 164 -22.47 3.90 -5.05
C LEU A 164 -23.75 3.66 -4.22
N ALA A 165 -24.17 4.63 -3.39
CA ALA A 165 -25.41 4.52 -2.62
C ALA A 165 -26.65 4.35 -3.51
N GLY A 166 -26.63 4.93 -4.72
CA GLY A 166 -27.70 4.79 -5.71
C GLY A 166 -27.85 3.39 -6.32
N GLN A 167 -26.89 2.48 -6.10
CA GLN A 167 -26.90 1.12 -6.66
C GLN A 167 -27.80 0.15 -5.88
N GLY A 168 -28.27 0.53 -4.69
CA GLY A 168 -29.27 -0.21 -3.92
C GLY A 168 -28.73 -1.20 -2.89
N ASP A 169 -27.42 -1.23 -2.61
CA ASP A 169 -26.89 -1.97 -1.45
C ASP A 169 -27.19 -1.20 -0.15
N PRO A 170 -27.97 -1.77 0.79
CA PRO A 170 -28.33 -1.09 2.03
C PRO A 170 -27.12 -0.80 2.94
N ARG A 171 -26.04 -1.58 2.87
CA ARG A 171 -24.81 -1.37 3.65
C ARG A 171 -24.07 -0.13 3.17
N LEU A 172 -23.98 0.04 1.84
CA LEU A 172 -23.42 1.26 1.24
C LEU A 172 -24.29 2.48 1.54
N ALA A 173 -25.62 2.34 1.46
CA ALA A 173 -26.52 3.43 1.81
C ALA A 173 -26.35 3.90 3.26
N ALA A 174 -26.19 2.98 4.21
CA ALA A 174 -25.92 3.30 5.61
C ALA A 174 -24.56 4.00 5.80
N LEU A 175 -23.47 3.45 5.23
CA LEU A 175 -22.14 4.06 5.29
C LEU A 175 -22.14 5.50 4.75
N VAL A 176 -22.82 5.72 3.62
CA VAL A 176 -22.89 7.04 2.99
C VAL A 176 -23.69 8.03 3.81
N GLU A 177 -24.71 7.58 4.54
CA GLU A 177 -25.45 8.44 5.47
C GLU A 177 -24.58 8.88 6.65
N ASP A 178 -23.86 7.93 7.27
CA ASP A 178 -22.90 8.25 8.35
C ASP A 178 -21.82 9.24 7.87
N CYS A 179 -21.37 9.09 6.62
CA CYS A 179 -20.42 10.02 6.01
C CYS A 179 -21.01 11.41 5.71
N ARG A 180 -22.32 11.53 5.45
CA ARG A 180 -22.98 12.83 5.30
C ARG A 180 -23.08 13.57 6.62
N GLU A 181 -23.41 12.84 7.69
CA GLU A 181 -23.42 13.39 9.04
C GLU A 181 -22.02 13.90 9.40
N LEU A 182 -21.00 13.06 9.23
CA LEU A 182 -19.61 13.45 9.43
C LEU A 182 -19.25 14.69 8.59
N ALA A 183 -19.52 14.69 7.28
CA ALA A 183 -19.23 15.83 6.41
C ALA A 183 -19.86 17.14 6.93
N GLY A 184 -21.08 17.08 7.45
CA GLY A 184 -21.74 18.21 8.10
C GLY A 184 -20.98 18.72 9.34
N ASP A 185 -20.50 17.80 10.18
CA ASP A 185 -19.75 18.13 11.40
C ASP A 185 -18.37 18.74 11.12
N ILE A 186 -17.67 18.26 10.08
CA ILE A 186 -16.34 18.78 9.69
C ILE A 186 -16.40 19.88 8.61
N GLY A 187 -17.60 20.33 8.24
CA GLY A 187 -17.81 21.47 7.33
C GLY A 187 -17.48 21.20 5.85
N LEU A 188 -17.61 19.95 5.40
CA LEU A 188 -17.50 19.58 4.00
C LEU A 188 -18.84 19.72 3.28
N ASP A 189 -18.81 20.37 2.11
CA ASP A 189 -19.99 20.52 1.26
C ASP A 189 -20.30 19.20 0.53
N TRP A 190 -21.28 18.45 1.04
CA TRP A 190 -21.72 17.21 0.41
C TRP A 190 -22.49 17.49 -0.89
N PRO A 191 -22.09 16.95 -2.05
CA PRO A 191 -22.77 17.20 -3.32
C PRO A 191 -24.18 16.58 -3.33
N GLU A 192 -25.19 17.34 -3.75
CA GLU A 192 -26.57 16.83 -3.87
C GLU A 192 -26.75 15.86 -5.05
N THR A 193 -25.88 15.95 -6.07
CA THR A 193 -26.01 15.19 -7.31
C THR A 193 -24.98 14.07 -7.37
N ALA A 194 -25.44 12.84 -7.62
CA ALA A 194 -24.54 11.74 -7.95
C ALA A 194 -23.85 12.03 -9.29
N ALA A 195 -22.53 11.88 -9.35
CA ALA A 195 -21.86 11.82 -10.65
C ALA A 195 -22.40 10.62 -11.44
N ALA A 196 -22.64 10.79 -12.74
CA ALA A 196 -23.01 9.66 -13.57
C ALA A 196 -21.82 8.69 -13.59
N ALA A 197 -21.98 7.52 -12.98
CA ALA A 197 -20.98 6.47 -13.08
C ALA A 197 -20.74 6.16 -14.57
N PRO A 198 -19.48 6.13 -15.06
CA PRO A 198 -19.20 5.66 -16.40
C PRO A 198 -19.77 4.24 -16.52
N ARG A 199 -20.63 4.00 -17.52
CA ARG A 199 -21.30 2.71 -17.61
C ARG A 199 -20.30 1.69 -18.14
N ARG A 200 -20.43 0.45 -17.69
CA ARG A 200 -19.64 -0.70 -18.18
C ARG A 200 -19.68 -0.82 -19.72
N ASP A 201 -20.73 -0.29 -20.35
CA ASP A 201 -20.92 -0.23 -21.80
C ASP A 201 -20.04 0.81 -22.53
N ASP A 202 -19.41 1.73 -21.79
CA ASP A 202 -18.52 2.76 -22.36
C ASP A 202 -17.08 2.27 -22.56
N TYR A 203 -16.76 1.07 -22.06
CA TYR A 203 -15.53 0.37 -22.38
C TYR A 203 -15.71 -0.45 -23.65
N ALA A 204 -15.35 0.14 -24.78
CA ALA A 204 -14.99 -0.66 -25.94
C ALA A 204 -13.77 -1.50 -25.55
N LEU A 205 -13.99 -2.80 -25.30
CA LEU A 205 -12.98 -3.84 -25.15
C LEU A 205 -12.15 -3.87 -26.44
N ALA A 206 -11.13 -3.02 -26.51
CA ALA A 206 -10.05 -3.17 -27.45
C ALA A 206 -9.21 -4.35 -26.95
N ALA A 207 -9.66 -5.56 -27.28
CA ALA A 207 -8.80 -6.72 -27.38
C ALA A 207 -7.82 -6.45 -28.54
N GLY A 208 -6.89 -5.52 -28.31
CA GLY A 208 -5.74 -5.33 -29.17
C GLY A 208 -5.02 -6.66 -29.19
N ALA A 209 -4.92 -7.25 -30.38
CA ALA A 209 -4.21 -8.49 -30.62
C ALA A 209 -2.90 -8.48 -29.82
N ALA A 210 -2.69 -9.55 -29.05
CA ALA A 210 -1.43 -9.81 -28.42
C ALA A 210 -0.38 -10.02 -29.52
N ASP A 211 0.13 -8.91 -30.07
CA ASP A 211 1.49 -8.91 -30.58
C ASP A 211 2.34 -9.16 -29.33
N GLY A 212 2.66 -10.44 -29.15
CA GLY A 212 3.57 -10.89 -28.12
C GLY A 212 4.87 -10.13 -28.28
N LEU A 213 5.54 -9.88 -27.16
CA LEU A 213 6.92 -9.37 -27.14
C LEU A 213 7.89 -10.25 -27.96
N ASN A 214 7.45 -11.43 -28.39
CA ASN A 214 8.16 -12.37 -29.25
C ASN A 214 7.82 -12.17 -30.74
N GLY A 215 8.11 -10.98 -31.26
CA GLY A 215 8.12 -10.72 -32.70
C GLY A 215 9.30 -11.40 -33.41
N THR A 216 9.30 -11.38 -34.74
CA THR A 216 10.49 -11.73 -35.53
C THR A 216 11.65 -10.79 -35.16
N GLY A 217 12.80 -11.34 -34.80
CA GLY A 217 13.95 -10.54 -34.33
C GLY A 217 14.06 -10.37 -32.79
N SER A 218 13.31 -11.15 -32.00
CA SER A 218 13.54 -11.26 -30.55
C SER A 218 14.89 -11.93 -30.26
N ILE A 219 15.73 -11.24 -29.48
CA ILE A 219 17.08 -11.67 -29.08
C ILE A 219 17.01 -12.42 -27.74
N ALA A 220 16.30 -11.83 -26.78
CA ALA A 220 16.17 -12.34 -25.43
C ALA A 220 14.88 -11.82 -24.79
N GLY A 221 14.45 -12.47 -23.72
CA GLY A 221 13.34 -11.99 -22.91
C GLY A 221 13.29 -12.68 -21.56
N GLY A 222 12.43 -12.18 -20.69
CA GLY A 222 12.23 -12.75 -19.37
C GLY A 222 11.12 -12.03 -18.61
N THR A 223 10.98 -12.41 -17.35
CA THR A 223 10.03 -11.80 -16.43
C THR A 223 10.76 -11.19 -15.24
N ALA A 224 10.10 -10.24 -14.58
CA ALA A 224 10.50 -9.72 -13.28
C ALA A 224 9.25 -9.34 -12.47
N THR A 225 9.44 -9.06 -11.18
CA THR A 225 8.37 -8.57 -10.30
C THR A 225 8.56 -7.07 -10.08
N VAL A 226 7.48 -6.30 -10.12
CA VAL A 226 7.47 -4.89 -9.72
C VAL A 226 7.52 -4.81 -8.19
N PRO A 227 8.52 -4.13 -7.59
CA PRO A 227 8.49 -3.86 -6.16
C PRO A 227 7.36 -2.88 -5.84
N TRP A 228 6.45 -3.25 -4.94
CA TRP A 228 5.27 -2.47 -4.60
C TRP A 228 5.66 -1.12 -3.97
N SER A 229 6.73 -1.09 -3.18
CA SER A 229 7.27 0.14 -2.57
C SER A 229 7.85 1.13 -3.58
N ALA A 230 8.16 0.69 -4.79
CA ALA A 230 8.71 1.53 -5.85
C ALA A 230 7.62 2.26 -6.66
N VAL A 231 6.36 1.86 -6.54
CA VAL A 231 5.27 2.33 -7.42
C VAL A 231 4.08 2.88 -6.63
N PRO A 232 3.19 3.67 -7.27
CA PRO A 232 1.93 4.04 -6.65
C PRO A 232 1.05 2.80 -6.36
N PRO A 233 0.29 2.81 -5.26
CA PRO A 233 -0.58 1.71 -4.88
C PRO A 233 -1.74 1.57 -5.88
N GLY A 234 -2.21 0.34 -6.10
CA GLY A 234 -3.42 0.09 -6.88
C GLY A 234 -3.31 0.38 -8.38
N VAL A 235 -2.09 0.44 -8.94
CA VAL A 235 -1.83 0.62 -10.38
C VAL A 235 -1.37 -0.67 -11.06
N PHE A 236 -0.57 -1.49 -10.38
CA PHE A 236 0.10 -2.67 -10.96
C PHE A 236 -0.39 -3.95 -10.31
N ASP A 237 -0.53 -5.01 -11.12
CA ASP A 237 -0.86 -6.34 -10.62
C ASP A 237 0.23 -6.83 -9.66
N ALA A 238 -0.19 -7.23 -8.46
CA ALA A 238 0.71 -7.58 -7.36
C ALA A 238 1.31 -9.00 -7.44
N ALA A 239 0.97 -9.79 -8.46
CA ALA A 239 1.54 -11.11 -8.66
C ALA A 239 3.06 -11.07 -8.87
N GLU A 240 3.75 -12.16 -8.52
CA GLU A 240 5.13 -12.32 -8.96
C GLU A 240 5.20 -12.43 -10.49
N ASN A 241 6.31 -11.99 -11.08
CA ASN A 241 6.51 -12.02 -12.53
C ASN A 241 5.44 -11.22 -13.31
N SER A 242 4.92 -10.14 -12.71
CA SER A 242 3.95 -9.22 -13.32
C SER A 242 4.55 -8.32 -14.42
N LEU A 243 5.88 -8.29 -14.53
CA LEU A 243 6.60 -7.61 -15.60
C LEU A 243 7.16 -8.63 -16.60
N GLU A 244 6.97 -8.35 -17.88
CA GLU A 244 7.59 -9.03 -19.00
C GLU A 244 8.52 -8.06 -19.74
N TRP A 245 9.68 -8.55 -20.18
CA TRP A 245 10.60 -7.77 -20.99
C TRP A 245 11.15 -8.62 -22.14
N SER A 246 11.52 -7.93 -23.22
CA SER A 246 12.20 -8.52 -24.37
C SER A 246 13.19 -7.55 -24.97
N VAL A 247 14.22 -8.07 -25.61
CA VAL A 247 15.18 -7.30 -26.41
C VAL A 247 14.97 -7.68 -27.87
N THR A 248 14.86 -6.68 -28.72
CA THR A 248 14.71 -6.84 -30.17
C THR A 248 15.76 -6.01 -30.88
N ALA A 249 16.24 -6.51 -32.02
CA ALA A 249 17.11 -5.74 -32.90
C ALA A 249 16.28 -4.98 -33.94
N GLY A 250 16.66 -3.73 -34.21
CA GLY A 250 16.10 -2.91 -35.29
C GLY A 250 17.19 -2.20 -36.08
N SER A 251 16.80 -1.53 -37.17
CA SER A 251 17.71 -0.77 -38.03
C SER A 251 18.51 0.31 -37.30
N ASP A 252 17.98 0.83 -36.19
CA ASP A 252 18.56 1.95 -35.43
C ASP A 252 19.20 1.49 -34.11
N GLY A 253 19.48 0.19 -33.98
CA GLY A 253 20.06 -0.43 -32.79
C GLY A 253 19.07 -1.32 -32.02
N ALA A 254 19.58 -1.96 -30.98
CA ALA A 254 18.81 -2.83 -30.10
C ALA A 254 17.91 -2.01 -29.16
N ARG A 255 16.69 -2.48 -28.97
CA ARG A 255 15.69 -1.88 -28.09
C ARG A 255 15.14 -2.92 -27.15
N ALA A 256 14.79 -2.51 -25.94
CA ALA A 256 14.03 -3.36 -25.03
C ALA A 256 12.57 -2.91 -24.96
N ALA A 257 11.66 -3.85 -25.08
CA ALA A 257 10.25 -3.63 -24.83
C ALA A 257 9.90 -4.22 -23.46
N VAL A 258 9.26 -3.42 -22.62
CA VAL A 258 8.79 -3.76 -21.28
C VAL A 258 7.27 -3.66 -21.25
N ARG A 259 6.61 -4.64 -20.65
CA ARG A 259 5.17 -4.67 -20.42
C ARG A 259 4.92 -5.05 -18.97
N VAL A 260 4.09 -4.29 -18.28
CA VAL A 260 3.72 -4.54 -16.89
C VAL A 260 2.22 -4.78 -16.81
N ALA A 261 1.83 -5.82 -16.07
CA ALA A 261 0.43 -6.06 -15.77
C ALA A 261 -0.12 -4.96 -14.84
N LEU A 262 -1.30 -4.45 -15.16
CA LEU A 262 -1.97 -3.37 -14.45
C LEU A 262 -3.14 -3.93 -13.64
N VAL A 263 -3.49 -3.26 -12.55
CA VAL A 263 -4.71 -3.48 -11.79
C VAL A 263 -5.29 -2.12 -11.44
N GLY A 264 -6.61 -1.97 -11.51
CA GLY A 264 -7.28 -0.72 -11.14
C GLY A 264 -7.35 0.36 -12.23
N PRO A 265 -7.97 1.52 -11.90
CA PRO A 265 -8.27 2.58 -12.88
C PRO A 265 -7.16 3.62 -13.04
N ASP A 266 -6.17 3.65 -12.14
CA ASP A 266 -5.13 4.67 -12.12
C ASP A 266 -4.09 4.46 -13.23
N SER A 267 -3.57 5.55 -13.79
CA SER A 267 -2.67 5.48 -14.95
C SER A 267 -1.21 5.22 -14.55
N PRO A 268 -0.52 4.26 -15.20
CA PRO A 268 0.92 4.05 -15.02
C PRO A 268 1.79 5.03 -15.82
N SER A 269 1.18 5.96 -16.57
CA SER A 269 1.89 6.84 -17.49
C SER A 269 2.99 7.66 -16.80
N GLY A 270 4.18 7.69 -17.37
CA GLY A 270 5.31 8.46 -16.85
C GLY A 270 6.09 7.78 -15.72
N ILE A 271 5.67 6.60 -15.26
CA ILE A 271 6.45 5.81 -14.30
C ILE A 271 7.72 5.29 -15.00
N GLU A 272 8.87 5.60 -14.41
CA GLU A 272 10.17 5.28 -15.01
C GLU A 272 10.40 3.77 -15.12
N VAL A 273 11.04 3.39 -16.21
CA VAL A 273 11.52 2.03 -16.49
C VAL A 273 13.01 2.09 -16.75
N GLU A 274 13.74 1.17 -16.14
CA GLU A 274 15.17 1.00 -16.38
C GLU A 274 15.51 -0.46 -16.59
N LEU A 275 16.27 -0.76 -17.64
CA LEU A 275 16.85 -2.07 -17.90
C LEU A 275 18.37 -1.99 -17.81
N ARG A 276 18.98 -2.90 -17.08
CA ARG A 276 20.44 -2.99 -16.92
C ARG A 276 20.95 -4.41 -17.13
N ARG A 277 22.03 -4.52 -17.88
CA ARG A 277 22.77 -5.78 -18.04
C ARG A 277 24.23 -5.54 -18.42
N SER A 278 25.18 -5.97 -17.60
CA SER A 278 26.63 -5.99 -17.94
C SER A 278 27.18 -4.69 -18.56
N GLY A 279 26.77 -3.52 -18.04
CA GLY A 279 27.16 -2.21 -18.57
C GLY A 279 26.29 -1.67 -19.71
N VAL A 280 25.41 -2.51 -20.28
CA VAL A 280 24.28 -2.06 -21.10
C VAL A 280 23.20 -1.48 -20.21
N HIS A 281 22.64 -0.35 -20.62
CA HIS A 281 21.55 0.31 -19.93
C HIS A 281 20.53 0.87 -20.92
N GLY A 282 19.27 0.93 -20.51
CA GLY A 282 18.21 1.63 -21.22
C GLY A 282 17.22 2.21 -20.21
N SER A 283 16.70 3.40 -20.49
CA SER A 283 15.71 4.07 -19.67
C SER A 283 14.58 4.63 -20.51
N GLY A 284 13.41 4.75 -19.90
CA GLY A 284 12.22 5.34 -20.48
C GLY A 284 11.10 5.42 -19.44
N ALA A 285 9.87 5.58 -19.90
CA ALA A 285 8.70 5.63 -19.03
C ALA A 285 7.57 4.78 -19.62
N LEU A 286 6.71 4.28 -18.75
CA LEU A 286 5.50 3.56 -19.15
C LEU A 286 4.50 4.52 -19.82
N ASP A 287 3.79 4.01 -20.82
CA ASP A 287 2.56 4.59 -21.35
C ASP A 287 1.35 4.19 -20.51
N ALA A 288 0.17 4.71 -20.86
CA ALA A 288 -1.09 4.41 -20.15
C ALA A 288 -1.49 2.93 -20.20
N ALA A 289 -0.93 2.14 -21.11
CA ALA A 289 -1.18 0.71 -21.24
C ALA A 289 -0.12 -0.15 -20.53
N GLY A 290 0.76 0.47 -19.71
CA GLY A 290 1.80 -0.23 -18.96
C GLY A 290 2.94 -0.74 -19.85
N ARG A 291 3.23 -0.06 -20.97
CA ARG A 291 4.28 -0.45 -21.92
C ARG A 291 5.37 0.60 -22.00
N ALA A 292 6.61 0.17 -22.18
CA ALA A 292 7.73 1.05 -22.51
C ALA A 292 8.60 0.40 -23.58
N VAL A 293 9.13 1.22 -24.50
CA VAL A 293 10.19 0.81 -25.43
C VAL A 293 11.39 1.70 -25.17
N VAL A 294 12.50 1.10 -24.74
CA VAL A 294 13.72 1.80 -24.34
C VAL A 294 14.86 1.47 -25.30
N ALA A 295 15.59 2.49 -25.73
CA ALA A 295 16.82 2.30 -26.50
C ALA A 295 17.93 1.80 -25.57
N LEU A 296 18.65 0.76 -26.02
CA LEU A 296 19.75 0.19 -25.26
C LEU A 296 21.06 0.83 -25.67
N HIS A 297 21.88 1.18 -24.68
CA HIS A 297 23.17 1.81 -24.88
C HIS A 297 24.26 0.99 -24.21
N GLY A 298 25.42 0.88 -24.86
CA GLY A 298 26.59 0.21 -24.32
C GLY A 298 27.25 1.00 -23.17
N PRO A 299 28.32 0.45 -22.58
CA PRO A 299 29.07 1.10 -21.49
C PRO A 299 29.70 2.45 -21.89
N ASP A 300 29.93 2.65 -23.19
CA ASP A 300 30.45 3.87 -23.80
C ASP A 300 29.35 4.91 -24.13
N GLY A 301 28.09 4.59 -23.82
CA GLY A 301 26.93 5.42 -24.09
C GLY A 301 26.47 5.42 -25.55
N GLN A 302 27.08 4.61 -26.42
CA GLN A 302 26.64 4.49 -27.81
C GLN A 302 25.45 3.53 -27.93
N PRO A 303 24.56 3.71 -28.92
CA PRO A 303 23.48 2.75 -29.18
C PRO A 303 24.03 1.34 -29.37
N LEU A 304 23.45 0.38 -28.66
CA LEU A 304 23.85 -1.02 -28.73
C LEU A 304 23.50 -1.58 -30.11
N THR A 305 24.48 -2.13 -30.81
CA THR A 305 24.26 -2.72 -32.13
C THR A 305 23.58 -4.09 -32.03
N GLU A 306 22.98 -4.54 -33.14
CA GLU A 306 22.40 -5.88 -33.22
C GLU A 306 23.42 -6.98 -32.91
N THR A 307 24.63 -6.90 -33.47
CA THR A 307 25.68 -7.91 -33.25
C THR A 307 26.14 -7.96 -31.79
N GLU A 308 26.26 -6.81 -31.13
CA GLU A 308 26.59 -6.76 -29.70
C GLU A 308 25.47 -7.34 -28.85
N ALA A 309 24.21 -7.03 -29.18
CA ALA A 309 23.06 -7.55 -28.46
C ALA A 309 22.92 -9.07 -28.58
N TRP A 310 23.20 -9.67 -29.75
CA TRP A 310 23.21 -11.12 -29.94
C TRP A 310 24.35 -11.83 -29.21
N ASN A 311 25.50 -11.17 -29.06
CA ASN A 311 26.67 -11.74 -28.38
C ASN A 311 26.62 -11.57 -26.85
N LEU A 312 25.65 -10.81 -26.34
CA LEU A 312 25.49 -10.60 -24.91
C LEU A 312 24.75 -11.78 -24.26
N ASP A 313 25.27 -12.26 -23.13
CA ASP A 313 24.50 -13.13 -22.24
C ASP A 313 23.48 -12.29 -21.46
N TRP A 314 22.19 -12.47 -21.74
CA TRP A 314 21.09 -11.74 -21.07
C TRP A 314 20.67 -12.35 -19.72
N THR A 315 21.32 -13.41 -19.26
CA THR A 315 21.06 -14.00 -17.93
C THR A 315 21.34 -12.98 -16.82
N GLY A 316 20.42 -12.81 -15.87
CA GLY A 316 20.56 -11.83 -14.79
C GLY A 316 20.34 -10.38 -15.24
N THR A 317 19.59 -10.16 -16.32
CA THR A 317 19.06 -8.84 -16.67
C THR A 317 18.17 -8.33 -15.54
N ALA A 318 18.43 -7.10 -15.10
CA ALA A 318 17.62 -6.42 -14.10
C ALA A 318 16.72 -5.39 -14.78
N VAL A 319 15.41 -5.52 -14.59
CA VAL A 319 14.42 -4.52 -15.01
C VAL A 319 13.78 -3.93 -13.77
N ARG A 320 13.78 -2.60 -13.70
CA ARG A 320 13.21 -1.82 -12.60
C ARG A 320 12.08 -0.94 -13.15
N VAL A 321 10.99 -0.86 -12.39
CA VAL A 321 9.87 0.04 -12.63
C VAL A 321 9.63 0.85 -11.37
N GLY A 322 9.48 2.17 -11.50
CA GLY A 322 9.28 3.07 -10.38
C GLY A 322 10.58 3.45 -9.65
N ALA A 323 10.46 3.91 -8.41
CA ALA A 323 11.56 4.42 -7.60
C ALA A 323 12.69 3.39 -7.34
N ALA A 324 13.89 3.88 -7.07
CA ALA A 324 15.02 3.04 -6.69
C ALA A 324 14.98 2.70 -5.19
N GLY A 325 15.69 1.65 -4.79
CA GLY A 325 15.92 1.33 -3.36
C GLY A 325 14.84 0.48 -2.70
N ALA A 326 13.92 -0.12 -3.46
CA ALA A 326 12.99 -1.10 -2.91
C ALA A 326 13.73 -2.35 -2.41
N THR A 327 13.46 -2.74 -1.16
CA THR A 327 14.14 -3.83 -0.44
C THR A 327 13.24 -5.02 -0.11
N GLU A 328 11.95 -4.93 -0.43
CA GLU A 328 10.95 -5.95 -0.15
C GLU A 328 11.28 -7.31 -0.79
N SER A 329 11.21 -8.36 0.03
CA SER A 329 11.51 -9.72 -0.41
C SER A 329 10.29 -10.41 -1.03
N ALA A 330 10.53 -11.43 -1.87
CA ALA A 330 9.46 -12.28 -2.41
C ALA A 330 8.70 -13.02 -1.29
N GLU A 331 9.38 -13.34 -0.19
CA GLU A 331 8.76 -13.94 1.01
C GLU A 331 7.77 -12.97 1.66
N ALA A 332 8.15 -11.70 1.84
CA ALA A 332 7.27 -10.69 2.41
C ALA A 332 6.03 -10.45 1.54
N ARG A 333 6.20 -10.34 0.22
CA ARG A 333 5.07 -10.24 -0.71
C ARG A 333 4.18 -11.48 -0.70
N GLY A 334 4.78 -12.67 -0.62
CA GLY A 334 4.05 -13.93 -0.50
C GLY A 334 3.16 -13.99 0.75
N ARG A 335 3.69 -13.56 1.90
CA ARG A 335 2.93 -13.43 3.15
C ARG A 335 1.78 -12.43 3.04
N VAL A 336 2.03 -11.25 2.46
CA VAL A 336 0.98 -10.25 2.24
C VAL A 336 -0.13 -10.77 1.32
N ARG A 337 0.20 -11.45 0.22
CA ARG A 337 -0.82 -12.08 -0.66
C ARG A 337 -1.59 -13.19 0.04
N ALA A 338 -0.95 -13.98 0.90
CA ALA A 338 -1.64 -14.99 1.71
C ALA A 338 -2.61 -14.35 2.71
N PHE A 339 -2.19 -13.27 3.38
CA PHE A 339 -3.01 -12.50 4.29
C PHE A 339 -4.24 -11.89 3.60
N ALA A 340 -4.05 -11.24 2.44
CA ALA A 340 -5.15 -10.66 1.67
C ALA A 340 -6.20 -11.71 1.27
N ARG A 341 -5.76 -12.89 0.78
CA ARG A 341 -6.67 -14.00 0.46
C ARG A 341 -7.44 -14.51 1.67
N ALA A 342 -6.78 -14.62 2.82
CA ALA A 342 -7.44 -15.06 4.05
C ALA A 342 -8.57 -14.09 4.45
N ARG A 343 -8.33 -12.78 4.31
CA ARG A 343 -9.32 -11.74 4.59
C ARG A 343 -10.48 -11.73 3.61
N LEU A 344 -10.24 -11.93 2.31
CA LEU A 344 -11.32 -12.07 1.33
C LEU A 344 -12.14 -13.36 1.53
N ALA A 345 -11.49 -14.47 1.90
CA ALA A 345 -12.17 -15.74 2.09
C ALA A 345 -13.09 -15.75 3.33
N ALA A 346 -12.71 -15.04 4.39
CA ALA A 346 -13.50 -14.93 5.60
C ALA A 346 -13.23 -13.56 6.28
N PRO A 347 -13.95 -12.50 5.89
CA PRO A 347 -13.85 -11.20 6.55
C PRO A 347 -14.11 -11.36 8.06
N GLY A 348 -13.13 -10.99 8.89
CA GLY A 348 -13.23 -11.08 10.34
C GLY A 348 -14.09 -9.96 10.94
N GLU A 349 -14.21 -9.93 12.27
CA GLU A 349 -14.88 -8.82 12.99
C GLU A 349 -14.20 -7.46 12.75
N ASP A 350 -12.91 -7.46 12.40
CA ASP A 350 -12.14 -6.28 12.01
C ASP A 350 -12.15 -6.01 10.49
N GLY A 351 -13.02 -6.72 9.75
CA GLY A 351 -13.21 -6.55 8.31
C GLY A 351 -13.77 -5.18 7.94
N PHE A 352 -13.41 -4.72 6.74
CA PHE A 352 -13.99 -3.55 6.10
C PHE A 352 -15.12 -3.97 5.14
N LEU A 353 -16.15 -3.14 4.99
CA LEU A 353 -17.18 -3.31 3.99
C LEU A 353 -16.56 -3.38 2.58
N ALA A 354 -15.50 -2.61 2.32
CA ALA A 354 -14.75 -2.71 1.07
C ALA A 354 -14.23 -4.13 0.78
N GLU A 355 -13.81 -4.87 1.80
CA GLU A 355 -13.35 -6.27 1.65
C GLU A 355 -14.52 -7.23 1.43
N VAL A 356 -15.63 -7.01 2.12
CA VAL A 356 -16.86 -7.81 1.95
C VAL A 356 -17.39 -7.66 0.52
N LEU A 357 -17.48 -6.43 0.01
CA LEU A 357 -17.92 -6.17 -1.36
C LEU A 357 -16.97 -6.76 -2.40
N ALA A 358 -15.65 -6.71 -2.15
CA ALA A 358 -14.66 -7.32 -3.01
C ALA A 358 -14.83 -8.86 -3.05
N ALA A 359 -14.99 -9.50 -1.89
CA ALA A 359 -15.21 -10.94 -1.78
C ALA A 359 -16.53 -11.41 -2.45
N GLU A 360 -17.57 -10.58 -2.41
CA GLU A 360 -18.86 -10.86 -3.06
C GLU A 360 -18.82 -10.65 -4.58
N SER A 361 -17.94 -9.78 -5.08
CA SER A 361 -17.81 -9.47 -6.52
C SER A 361 -17.02 -10.53 -7.30
N ASP A 362 -16.27 -11.38 -6.60
CA ASP A 362 -15.51 -12.51 -7.17
C ASP A 362 -16.39 -13.75 -7.47
N TYR A 363 -17.70 -13.70 -7.16
CA TYR A 363 -18.69 -14.76 -7.40
C TYR A 363 -19.71 -14.41 -8.48
#